data_AF-A0AAV3ZNW6-F1
#
_entry.id   AF-A0AAV3ZNW6-F1
#
_cell.length_a   1.000
_cell.length_b   1.000
_cell.length_c   1.000
_cell.angle_alpha   90.00
_cell.angle_beta   90.00
_cell.angle_gamma   90.00
#
_symmetry.space_group_name_H-M   'P 1'
#
loop_
_entity.id
_entity.type
_entity.pdbx_description
1 polymer ?
#
loop_
_entity_poly.entity_id
_entity_poly.type
_entity_poly.pdbx_seq_one_letter_code
_entity_poly.pdbx_strand_id
1 'polypeptide(L)'
;MATYQESTTKVRTVHGRTESFQIEVGLHQGSGLSPFLFAIVLDTISAEMREGLPKELLFADDLAVIAETEQDLQRRWIIWQKTMEAKGLKVNTGKTEVMVSGKGDERIVIRDKEGETLNQVQKFKYLGLMLGEKGGSMLAVRARVKAAWEKWREIGPVIGDKKMPRKLKTKLYTTMVRPVILYGAECWVVGQKEEQLLETTEMRMLRRIRGVTLEDKMRSDDIRKELGVCPIGEKARESRLRWFGHVMRREPENHLKQMLNLEVPGRRPRGRPKGRWRDGITRDMKQLHIEAEDAEDRSFWRKRTQAADFNLGTGASRDTERQCSSPSPTPPTGDTENQCSSAPSPISPIRDIKSQCSSPRSQIPPTRDIEGQCPSPPSPISPTRDIEDLCPVCRRQYPPPGISKASAPVPHRKYPPPRISKSCVPVRRRQ
;
A
#
# COMPACT_ATOMS: atom_id res chain seq x y z
N MET A 1 21.05 -26.05 -13.53
CA MET A 1 21.67 -24.86 -12.89
C MET A 1 22.95 -24.41 -13.62
N ALA A 2 23.01 -24.45 -14.95
CA ALA A 2 24.23 -24.07 -15.71
C ALA A 2 24.54 -22.56 -15.70
N THR A 3 23.55 -21.71 -15.46
CA THR A 3 23.67 -20.24 -15.52
C THR A 3 24.47 -19.60 -14.39
N TYR A 4 24.72 -20.31 -13.29
CA TYR A 4 25.47 -19.80 -12.13
C TYR A 4 26.85 -20.45 -11.98
N GLN A 5 27.17 -21.42 -12.83
CA GLN A 5 28.45 -22.12 -12.80
C GLN A 5 29.56 -21.18 -13.26
N GLU A 6 30.65 -21.10 -12.50
CA GLU A 6 31.83 -20.25 -12.77
C GLU A 6 31.53 -18.75 -12.92
N SER A 7 30.45 -18.27 -12.30
CA SER A 7 30.06 -16.87 -12.46
C SER A 7 31.09 -15.92 -11.83
N THR A 8 31.54 -14.92 -12.57
CA THR A 8 32.49 -13.89 -12.12
C THR A 8 31.86 -12.51 -12.14
N THR A 9 32.37 -11.59 -11.33
CA THR A 9 31.93 -10.19 -11.30
C THR A 9 33.08 -9.22 -11.13
N LYS A 10 32.83 -7.95 -11.48
CA LYS A 10 33.76 -6.82 -11.35
C LYS A 10 33.04 -5.65 -10.71
N VAL A 11 33.73 -4.90 -9.86
CA VAL A 11 33.18 -3.67 -9.24
C VAL A 11 33.62 -2.47 -10.07
N ARG A 12 32.68 -1.59 -10.44
CA ARG A 12 33.00 -0.29 -11.04
C ARG A 12 33.20 0.73 -9.90
N THR A 13 34.39 1.30 -9.83
CA THR A 13 34.78 2.37 -8.91
C THR A 13 35.05 3.65 -9.69
N VAL A 14 35.33 4.76 -8.98
CA VAL A 14 35.76 6.03 -9.59
C VAL A 14 37.09 5.91 -10.34
N HIS A 15 37.92 4.90 -10.02
CA HIS A 15 39.21 4.64 -10.66
C HIS A 15 39.13 3.59 -11.78
N GLY A 16 37.93 3.15 -12.16
CA GLY A 16 37.71 2.13 -13.18
C GLY A 16 37.13 0.82 -12.65
N ARG A 17 37.21 -0.24 -13.46
CA ARG A 17 36.71 -1.57 -13.08
C ARG A 17 37.81 -2.35 -12.36
N THR A 18 37.46 -3.01 -11.26
CA THR A 18 38.35 -3.95 -10.57
C THR A 18 38.63 -5.20 -11.41
N GLU A 19 39.59 -6.00 -10.97
CA GLU A 19 39.77 -7.36 -11.46
C GLU A 19 38.52 -8.22 -11.21
N SER A 20 38.38 -9.28 -12.01
CA SER A 20 37.30 -10.25 -11.85
C SER A 20 37.55 -11.11 -10.61
N PHE A 21 36.49 -11.36 -9.85
CA PHE A 21 36.48 -12.40 -8.81
C PHE A 21 35.26 -13.31 -8.99
N GLN A 22 35.37 -14.55 -8.53
CA GLN A 22 34.28 -15.52 -8.61
C GLN A 22 33.19 -15.21 -7.57
N ILE A 23 31.94 -15.44 -7.96
CA ILE A 23 30.79 -15.39 -7.04
C ILE A 23 30.51 -16.80 -6.56
N GLU A 24 30.91 -17.09 -5.33
CA GLU A 24 30.63 -18.38 -4.68
C GLU A 24 29.26 -18.40 -3.99
N VAL A 25 28.82 -17.24 -3.49
CA VAL A 25 27.58 -17.13 -2.70
C VAL A 25 26.71 -15.97 -3.21
N GLY A 26 25.43 -16.27 -3.37
CA GLY A 26 24.39 -15.29 -3.64
C GLY A 26 23.92 -15.26 -5.09
N LEU A 27 22.76 -14.65 -5.28
CA LEU A 27 22.11 -14.55 -6.58
C LEU A 27 22.54 -13.29 -7.34
N HIS A 28 22.54 -13.36 -8.66
CA HIS A 28 22.95 -12.24 -9.52
C HIS A 28 21.88 -11.13 -9.46
N GLN A 29 22.25 -9.96 -8.97
CA GLN A 29 21.32 -8.82 -8.90
C GLN A 29 21.01 -8.31 -10.31
N GLY A 30 19.73 -8.13 -10.61
CA GLY A 30 19.25 -7.72 -11.94
C GLY A 30 18.98 -8.87 -12.91
N SER A 31 19.32 -10.12 -12.56
CA SER A 31 18.89 -11.29 -13.35
C SER A 31 17.40 -11.56 -13.13
N GLY A 32 16.67 -11.83 -14.21
CA GLY A 32 15.24 -12.17 -14.16
C GLY A 32 14.95 -13.52 -13.47
N LEU A 33 15.94 -14.40 -13.38
CA LEU A 33 15.80 -15.72 -12.74
C LEU A 33 16.04 -15.66 -11.22
N SER A 34 16.84 -14.68 -10.75
CA SER A 34 17.22 -14.56 -9.34
C SER A 34 16.03 -14.48 -8.37
N PRO A 35 14.98 -13.67 -8.64
CA PRO A 35 13.83 -13.59 -7.72
C PRO A 35 13.12 -14.94 -7.54
N PHE A 36 13.03 -15.73 -8.62
CA PHE A 36 12.39 -17.04 -8.58
C PHE A 36 13.21 -18.06 -7.79
N LEU A 37 14.53 -18.11 -8.03
CA LEU A 37 15.43 -18.97 -7.26
C LEU A 37 15.43 -18.60 -5.78
N PHE A 38 15.43 -17.30 -5.48
CA PHE A 38 15.33 -16.82 -4.10
C PHE A 38 14.03 -17.26 -3.44
N ALA A 39 12.91 -17.17 -4.15
CA ALA A 39 11.61 -17.63 -3.65
C ALA A 39 11.60 -19.13 -3.34
N ILE A 40 12.16 -19.98 -4.22
CA ILE A 40 12.26 -21.44 -3.99
C ILE A 40 13.08 -21.75 -2.74
N VAL A 41 14.26 -21.12 -2.61
CA VAL A 41 15.14 -21.33 -1.46
C VAL A 41 14.45 -20.91 -0.17
N LEU A 42 13.83 -19.73 -0.17
CA LEU A 42 13.09 -19.25 1.01
C LEU A 42 11.90 -20.13 1.34
N ASP A 43 11.14 -20.61 0.35
CA ASP A 43 10.00 -21.48 0.59
C ASP A 43 10.44 -22.80 1.24
N THR A 44 11.53 -23.39 0.72
CA THR A 44 12.13 -24.61 1.28
C THR A 44 12.60 -24.40 2.72
N ILE A 45 13.34 -23.32 2.98
CA ILE A 45 13.85 -23.02 4.34
C ILE A 45 12.70 -22.73 5.29
N SER A 46 11.70 -21.96 4.86
CA SER A 46 10.60 -21.54 5.72
C SER A 46 9.55 -22.61 5.96
N ALA A 47 9.45 -23.65 5.13
CA ALA A 47 8.54 -24.77 5.35
C ALA A 47 8.73 -25.45 6.71
N GLU A 48 9.96 -25.50 7.23
CA GLU A 48 10.29 -26.08 8.54
C GLU A 48 9.76 -25.24 9.72
N MET A 49 9.46 -23.95 9.51
CA MET A 49 9.15 -22.97 10.58
C MET A 49 7.73 -22.40 10.52
N ARG A 50 7.08 -22.46 9.35
CA ARG A 50 5.76 -21.87 9.15
C ARG A 50 4.71 -22.60 9.97
N GLU A 51 3.98 -21.86 10.79
CA GLU A 51 2.82 -22.33 11.55
C GLU A 51 1.48 -21.90 10.90
N GLY A 52 1.51 -21.11 9.82
CA GLY A 52 0.36 -20.64 9.06
C GLY A 52 -0.04 -19.18 9.34
N LEU A 53 -0.80 -18.55 8.44
CA LEU A 53 -1.29 -17.19 8.65
C LEU A 53 -2.26 -17.11 9.85
N PRO A 54 -2.25 -16.00 10.63
CA PRO A 54 -1.45 -14.78 10.46
C PRO A 54 -0.12 -14.80 11.22
N LYS A 55 0.34 -15.96 11.70
CA LYS A 55 1.47 -16.08 12.63
C LYS A 55 2.80 -15.61 12.03
N GLU A 56 2.96 -15.75 10.72
CA GLU A 56 4.09 -15.20 10.00
C GLU A 56 3.65 -14.63 8.64
N LEU A 57 4.26 -13.52 8.25
CA LEU A 57 4.12 -12.91 6.93
C LEU A 57 5.51 -12.83 6.33
N LEU A 58 5.76 -13.64 5.31
CA LEU A 58 7.03 -13.65 4.59
C LEU A 58 6.83 -13.07 3.19
N PHE A 59 7.62 -12.06 2.85
CA PHE A 59 7.68 -11.51 1.50
C PHE A 59 9.12 -11.18 1.15
N ALA A 60 9.69 -11.97 0.22
CA ALA A 60 11.12 -11.92 -0.05
C ALA A 60 11.93 -11.96 1.27
N ASP A 61 12.79 -10.97 1.52
CA ASP A 61 13.62 -10.87 2.71
C ASP A 61 12.94 -10.22 3.94
N ASP A 62 11.72 -9.70 3.77
CA ASP A 62 10.92 -9.13 4.85
C ASP A 62 10.10 -10.23 5.53
N LEU A 63 10.37 -10.48 6.82
CA LEU A 63 9.62 -11.39 7.67
C LEU A 63 8.95 -10.62 8.80
N ALA A 64 7.63 -10.77 8.95
CA ALA A 64 6.92 -10.37 10.17
C ALA A 64 6.45 -11.62 10.93
N VAL A 65 6.73 -11.69 12.22
CA VAL A 65 6.28 -12.74 13.14
C VAL A 65 5.26 -12.12 14.10
N ILE A 66 4.13 -12.79 14.26
CA ILE A 66 2.98 -12.32 15.02
C ILE A 66 2.68 -13.35 16.11
N ALA A 67 2.47 -12.87 17.34
CA ALA A 67 2.13 -13.71 18.48
C ALA A 67 1.27 -12.94 19.48
N GLU A 68 0.47 -13.65 20.27
CA GLU A 68 -0.41 -13.03 21.29
C GLU A 68 0.32 -12.69 22.59
N THR A 69 1.41 -13.41 22.89
CA THR A 69 2.18 -13.28 24.13
C THR A 69 3.64 -12.96 23.87
N GLU A 70 4.32 -12.39 24.86
CA GLU A 70 5.77 -12.12 24.79
C GLU A 70 6.57 -13.40 24.59
N GLN A 71 6.19 -14.43 25.33
CA GLN A 71 6.90 -15.69 25.39
C GLN A 71 6.80 -16.42 24.05
N ASP A 72 5.62 -16.41 23.44
CA ASP A 72 5.43 -17.01 22.12
C ASP A 72 6.16 -16.20 21.04
N LEU A 73 6.17 -14.86 21.13
CA LEU A 73 6.94 -14.02 20.22
C LEU A 73 8.44 -14.31 20.31
N GLN A 74 9.00 -14.35 21.53
CA GLN A 74 10.40 -14.67 21.80
C GLN A 74 10.76 -16.07 21.28
N ARG A 75 9.93 -17.07 21.58
CA ARG A 75 10.12 -18.44 21.12
C ARG A 75 10.19 -18.51 19.59
N ARG A 76 9.19 -17.95 18.91
CA ARG A 76 9.12 -17.95 17.43
C ARG A 76 10.29 -17.20 16.82
N TRP A 77 10.60 -16.01 17.36
CA TRP A 77 11.72 -15.21 16.90
C TRP A 77 13.03 -15.99 16.91
N ILE A 78 13.34 -16.67 18.01
CA ILE A 78 14.57 -17.47 18.14
C ILE A 78 14.56 -18.67 17.18
N ILE A 79 13.43 -19.34 16.99
CA ILE A 79 13.31 -20.44 16.01
C ILE A 79 13.63 -19.91 14.61
N TRP A 80 12.99 -18.81 14.21
CA TRP A 80 13.22 -18.19 12.90
C TRP A 80 14.67 -17.75 12.71
N GLN A 81 15.26 -17.09 13.71
CA GLN A 81 16.65 -16.64 13.65
C GLN A 81 17.62 -17.81 13.50
N LYS A 82 17.52 -18.81 14.39
CA LYS A 82 18.45 -19.95 14.40
C LYS A 82 18.38 -20.77 13.11
N THR A 83 17.18 -21.05 12.63
CA THR A 83 16.99 -21.86 11.42
C THR A 83 17.44 -21.12 10.16
N MET A 84 17.13 -19.82 10.03
CA MET A 84 17.61 -19.02 8.90
C MET A 84 19.15 -19.01 8.85
N GLU A 85 19.79 -18.77 9.98
CA GLU A 85 21.25 -18.71 10.06
C GLU A 85 21.92 -20.06 9.87
N ALA A 86 21.32 -21.15 10.35
CA ALA A 86 21.80 -22.51 10.10
C ALA A 86 21.81 -22.85 8.60
N LYS A 87 20.93 -22.23 7.81
CA LYS A 87 20.86 -22.37 6.35
C LYS A 87 21.63 -21.27 5.60
N GLY A 88 22.46 -20.49 6.31
CA GLY A 88 23.33 -19.45 5.72
C GLY A 88 22.66 -18.10 5.48
N LEU A 89 21.42 -17.88 5.94
CA LEU A 89 20.71 -16.61 5.84
C LEU A 89 20.86 -15.82 7.14
N LYS A 90 21.78 -14.85 7.15
CA LYS A 90 22.03 -14.01 8.33
C LYS A 90 20.91 -12.98 8.52
N VAL A 91 20.32 -12.97 9.71
CA VAL A 91 19.31 -11.97 10.09
C VAL A 91 20.00 -10.66 10.51
N ASN A 92 19.42 -9.52 10.15
CA ASN A 92 19.94 -8.22 10.59
C ASN A 92 19.14 -7.72 11.79
N THR A 93 19.69 -8.00 12.96
CA THR A 93 19.13 -7.60 14.25
C THR A 93 18.99 -6.07 14.36
N GLY A 94 19.96 -5.31 13.85
CA GLY A 94 19.90 -3.84 13.82
C GLY A 94 18.79 -3.24 12.94
N LYS A 95 18.23 -4.00 11.99
CA LYS A 95 17.03 -3.62 11.22
C LYS A 95 15.75 -4.27 11.74
N THR A 96 15.86 -5.17 12.70
CA THR A 96 14.74 -5.91 13.26
C THR A 96 14.12 -5.06 14.37
N GLU A 97 12.81 -4.89 14.28
CA GLU A 97 12.03 -4.05 15.18
C GLU A 97 10.87 -4.84 15.78
N VAL A 98 10.47 -4.49 17.00
CA VAL A 98 9.34 -5.11 17.69
C VAL A 98 8.27 -4.06 17.95
N MET A 99 7.01 -4.37 17.67
CA MET A 99 5.87 -3.50 17.96
C MET A 99 4.80 -4.25 18.73
N VAL A 100 4.33 -3.66 19.81
CA VAL A 100 3.18 -4.17 20.57
C VAL A 100 1.94 -3.44 20.09
N SER A 101 0.94 -4.16 19.58
CA SER A 101 -0.32 -3.55 19.14
C SER A 101 -1.36 -3.68 20.24
N GLY A 102 -1.60 -2.63 21.03
CA GLY A 102 -2.40 -2.73 22.25
C GLY A 102 -3.07 -1.46 22.75
N LYS A 103 -3.85 -1.60 23.84
CA LYS A 103 -4.52 -0.48 24.51
C LYS A 103 -3.61 0.30 25.48
N GLY A 104 -2.45 -0.24 25.82
CA GLY A 104 -1.50 0.37 26.75
C GLY A 104 -0.09 0.44 26.18
N ASP A 105 0.75 1.28 26.80
CA ASP A 105 2.16 1.43 26.49
C ASP A 105 2.95 0.29 27.16
N GLU A 106 2.65 -0.94 26.76
CA GLU A 106 3.33 -2.12 27.26
C GLU A 106 4.75 -2.18 26.70
N ARG A 107 5.73 -2.28 27.59
CA ARG A 107 7.14 -2.51 27.23
C ARG A 107 7.46 -3.98 27.36
N ILE A 108 8.11 -4.51 26.33
CA ILE A 108 8.40 -5.93 26.19
C ILE A 108 9.87 -6.07 25.84
N VAL A 109 10.48 -7.18 26.23
CA VAL A 109 11.91 -7.40 25.99
C VAL A 109 12.07 -8.65 25.16
N ILE A 110 12.24 -8.46 23.85
CA ILE A 110 12.59 -9.54 22.94
C ILE A 110 14.10 -9.51 22.71
N ARG A 111 14.74 -10.66 22.86
CA ARG A 111 16.18 -10.83 22.69
C ARG A 111 16.50 -11.70 21.49
N ASP A 112 17.62 -11.45 20.84
CA ASP A 112 18.18 -12.37 19.85
C ASP A 112 18.93 -13.55 20.52
N LYS A 113 19.51 -14.43 19.70
CA LYS A 113 20.27 -15.59 20.20
C LYS A 113 21.55 -15.21 20.95
N GLU A 114 22.09 -14.02 20.72
CA GLU A 114 23.24 -13.44 21.44
C GLU A 114 22.84 -12.74 22.75
N GLY A 115 21.53 -12.56 22.97
CA GLY A 115 20.98 -11.90 24.16
C GLY A 115 20.80 -10.38 24.01
N GLU A 116 21.09 -9.83 22.83
CA GLU A 116 20.87 -8.41 22.52
C GLU A 116 19.36 -8.14 22.38
N THR A 117 18.93 -7.01 22.93
CA THR A 117 17.52 -6.62 22.93
C THR A 117 17.15 -5.98 21.60
N LEU A 118 16.07 -6.45 20.98
CA LEU A 118 15.50 -5.84 19.78
C LEU A 118 14.87 -4.49 20.11
N ASN A 119 14.95 -3.56 19.15
CA ASN A 119 14.38 -2.23 19.32
C ASN A 119 12.85 -2.26 19.29
N GLN A 120 12.20 -1.86 20.40
CA GLN A 120 10.75 -1.70 20.43
C GLN A 120 10.33 -0.34 19.85
N VAL A 121 9.42 -0.36 18.88
CA VAL A 121 8.94 0.83 18.16
C VAL A 121 7.42 0.98 18.23
N GLN A 122 6.95 2.22 18.15
CA GLN A 122 5.51 2.54 18.13
C GLN A 122 4.90 2.47 16.73
N LYS A 123 5.76 2.51 15.70
CA LYS A 123 5.39 2.46 14.29
C LYS A 123 6.53 1.86 13.49
N PHE A 124 6.19 1.10 12.46
CA PHE A 124 7.20 0.58 11.51
C PHE A 124 6.63 0.48 10.10
N LYS A 125 7.52 0.24 9.14
CA LYS A 125 7.19 0.11 7.72
C LYS A 125 7.25 -1.36 7.31
N TYR A 126 6.13 -1.89 6.81
CA TYR A 126 6.04 -3.22 6.24
C TYR A 126 5.55 -3.13 4.79
N LEU A 127 6.33 -3.63 3.83
CA LEU A 127 5.99 -3.60 2.40
C LEU A 127 5.51 -2.22 1.91
N GLY A 128 6.17 -1.16 2.37
CA GLY A 128 5.79 0.21 1.98
C GLY A 128 4.66 0.83 2.81
N LEU A 129 3.87 0.04 3.55
CA LEU A 129 2.78 0.50 4.40
C LEU A 129 3.29 0.84 5.82
N MET A 130 2.88 1.98 6.35
CA MET A 130 3.19 2.36 7.74
C MET A 130 2.13 1.80 8.68
N LEU A 131 2.57 0.98 9.63
CA LEU A 131 1.77 0.42 10.70
C LEU A 131 2.09 1.16 12.01
N GLY A 132 1.11 1.28 12.89
CA GLY A 132 1.29 1.88 14.21
C GLY A 132 0.63 1.03 15.28
N GLU A 133 1.17 1.09 16.49
CA GLU A 133 0.74 0.29 17.66
C GLU A 133 -0.75 0.44 17.98
N LYS A 134 -1.32 1.62 17.75
CA LYS A 134 -2.74 1.92 18.04
C LYS A 134 -3.66 1.48 16.89
N GLY A 135 -3.12 0.97 15.80
CA GLY A 135 -3.82 0.67 14.56
C GLY A 135 -4.49 1.88 13.90
N GLY A 136 -5.32 1.60 12.91
CA GLY A 136 -5.99 2.62 12.07
C GLY A 136 -5.11 3.08 10.90
N SER A 137 -5.73 3.80 9.95
CA SER A 137 -5.11 4.05 8.64
C SER A 137 -4.50 5.44 8.49
N MET A 138 -4.75 6.39 9.41
CA MET A 138 -4.23 7.76 9.32
C MET A 138 -2.71 7.82 9.15
N LEU A 139 -1.93 6.97 9.85
CA LEU A 139 -0.48 6.96 9.72
C LEU A 139 -0.03 6.54 8.31
N ALA A 140 -0.65 5.48 7.77
CA ALA A 140 -0.41 5.01 6.40
C ALA A 140 -0.79 6.08 5.37
N VAL A 141 -1.97 6.69 5.50
CA VAL A 141 -2.48 7.73 4.61
C VAL A 141 -1.54 8.94 4.61
N ARG A 142 -1.11 9.43 5.77
CA ARG A 142 -0.14 10.55 5.86
C ARG A 142 1.19 10.23 5.20
N ALA A 143 1.69 9.01 5.37
CA ALA A 143 2.92 8.58 4.73
C ALA A 143 2.80 8.57 3.20
N ARG A 144 1.66 8.11 2.65
CA ARG A 144 1.39 8.16 1.20
C ARG A 144 1.19 9.57 0.68
N VAL A 145 0.48 10.43 1.41
CA VAL A 145 0.34 11.85 1.07
C VAL A 145 1.70 12.54 1.02
N LYS A 146 2.58 12.27 1.99
CA LYS A 146 3.95 12.80 1.99
C LYS A 146 4.73 12.33 0.74
N ALA A 147 4.73 11.03 0.46
CA ALA A 147 5.40 10.46 -0.71
C ALA A 147 4.84 11.03 -2.03
N ALA A 148 3.53 11.27 -2.09
CA ALA A 148 2.90 11.87 -3.26
C ALA A 148 3.30 13.34 -3.45
N TRP A 149 3.45 14.11 -2.38
CA TRP A 149 3.99 15.48 -2.46
C TRP A 149 5.46 15.49 -2.90
N GLU A 150 6.26 14.54 -2.47
CA GLU A 150 7.63 14.36 -2.95
C GLU A 150 7.63 14.07 -4.46
N LYS A 151 6.78 13.16 -4.92
CA LYS A 151 6.62 12.86 -6.35
C LYS A 151 6.08 14.04 -7.15
N TRP A 152 5.13 14.78 -6.59
CA TRP A 152 4.59 16.00 -7.17
C TRP A 152 5.67 17.06 -7.36
N ARG A 153 6.57 17.23 -6.38
CA ARG A 153 7.70 18.17 -6.46
C ARG A 153 8.70 17.75 -7.52
N GLU A 154 9.00 16.45 -7.62
CA GLU A 154 9.89 15.89 -8.64
C GLU A 154 9.42 16.24 -10.07
N ILE A 155 8.12 16.08 -10.35
CA ILE A 155 7.53 16.41 -11.67
C ILE A 155 7.09 17.88 -11.78
N GLY A 156 7.30 18.67 -10.72
CA GLY A 156 6.86 20.05 -10.60
C GLY A 156 7.33 20.96 -11.73
N PRO A 157 8.60 20.90 -12.20
CA PRO A 157 9.08 21.69 -13.33
C PRO A 157 8.27 21.45 -14.61
N VAL A 158 7.89 20.20 -14.87
CA VAL A 158 7.11 19.81 -16.05
C VAL A 158 5.65 20.25 -15.91
N ILE A 159 5.02 19.98 -14.76
CA ILE A 159 3.63 20.39 -14.50
C ILE A 159 3.49 21.92 -14.45
N GLY A 160 4.54 22.63 -14.02
CA GLY A 160 4.58 24.08 -13.93
C GLY A 160 4.61 24.79 -15.29
N ASP A 161 5.04 24.12 -16.36
CA ASP A 161 5.17 24.73 -17.68
C ASP A 161 3.80 25.17 -18.23
N LYS A 162 3.67 26.45 -18.57
CA LYS A 162 2.44 27.02 -19.15
C LYS A 162 2.15 26.48 -20.56
N LYS A 163 3.18 26.06 -21.31
CA LYS A 163 3.04 25.50 -22.67
C LYS A 163 2.43 24.10 -22.66
N MET A 164 2.53 23.39 -21.54
CA MET A 164 2.04 22.03 -21.42
C MET A 164 0.50 21.99 -21.38
N PRO A 165 -0.16 21.20 -22.26
CA PRO A 165 -1.62 21.07 -22.24
C PRO A 165 -2.14 20.52 -20.91
N ARG A 166 -3.25 21.08 -20.42
CA ARG A 166 -3.91 20.64 -19.17
C ARG A 166 -4.19 19.14 -19.16
N LYS A 167 -4.65 18.58 -20.28
CA LYS A 167 -4.90 17.13 -20.43
C LYS A 167 -3.65 16.30 -20.12
N LEU A 168 -2.48 16.74 -20.57
CA LEU A 168 -1.22 16.03 -20.32
C LEU A 168 -0.77 16.18 -18.86
N LYS A 169 -0.94 17.36 -18.25
CA LYS A 169 -0.72 17.56 -16.81
C LYS A 169 -1.60 16.65 -15.96
N THR A 170 -2.89 16.56 -16.30
CA THR A 170 -3.81 15.64 -15.63
C THR A 170 -3.36 14.20 -15.81
N LYS A 171 -2.93 13.81 -17.01
CA LYS A 171 -2.42 12.46 -17.27
C LYS A 171 -1.19 12.16 -16.39
N LEU A 172 -0.23 13.09 -16.28
CA LEU A 172 0.91 12.91 -15.38
C LEU A 172 0.48 12.73 -13.92
N TYR A 173 -0.48 13.51 -13.44
CA TYR A 173 -1.04 13.33 -12.10
C TYR A 173 -1.65 11.93 -11.93
N THR A 174 -2.54 11.53 -12.84
CA THR A 174 -3.29 10.27 -12.72
C THR A 174 -2.39 9.04 -12.88
N THR A 175 -1.28 9.12 -13.63
CA THR A 175 -0.36 8.00 -13.87
C THR A 175 0.85 7.97 -12.94
N MET A 176 1.32 9.11 -12.41
CA MET A 176 2.55 9.15 -11.62
C MET A 176 2.32 9.48 -10.14
N VAL A 177 1.35 10.33 -9.82
CA VAL A 177 1.16 10.84 -8.44
C VAL A 177 0.04 10.11 -7.73
N ARG A 178 -1.14 9.99 -8.38
CA ARG A 178 -2.29 9.31 -7.77
C ARG A 178 -2.00 7.86 -7.36
N PRO A 179 -1.26 7.04 -8.14
CA PRO A 179 -0.89 5.69 -7.70
C PRO A 179 -0.01 5.69 -6.44
N VAL A 180 0.85 6.72 -6.26
CA VAL A 180 1.64 6.88 -5.04
C VAL A 180 0.74 7.18 -3.85
N ILE A 181 -0.28 8.03 -4.03
CA ILE A 181 -1.27 8.30 -2.99
C ILE A 181 -2.02 7.01 -2.64
N LEU A 182 -2.50 6.26 -3.63
CA LEU A 182 -3.38 5.10 -3.42
C LEU A 182 -2.66 3.80 -3.06
N TYR A 183 -1.34 3.80 -2.95
CA TYR A 183 -0.58 2.58 -2.62
C TYR A 183 -0.99 2.04 -1.24
N GLY A 184 -1.54 0.82 -1.22
CA GLY A 184 -2.05 0.15 -0.02
C GLY A 184 -3.45 0.59 0.40
N ALA A 185 -4.19 1.32 -0.44
CA ALA A 185 -5.55 1.79 -0.14
C ALA A 185 -6.55 0.65 0.10
N GLU A 186 -6.29 -0.53 -0.48
CA GLU A 186 -7.03 -1.77 -0.25
C GLU A 186 -7.02 -2.20 1.22
N CYS A 187 -6.01 -1.83 2.00
CA CYS A 187 -5.87 -2.18 3.41
C CYS A 187 -6.45 -1.11 4.37
N TRP A 188 -6.93 0.02 3.86
CA TRP A 188 -7.31 1.14 4.71
C TRP A 188 -8.76 1.07 5.19
N VAL A 189 -8.96 1.42 6.46
CA VAL A 189 -10.27 1.83 6.98
C VAL A 189 -10.35 3.34 6.85
N VAL A 190 -10.89 3.83 5.74
CA VAL A 190 -10.96 5.26 5.44
C VAL A 190 -12.12 5.89 6.21
N GLY A 191 -11.82 6.53 7.34
CA GLY A 191 -12.74 7.38 8.07
C GLY A 191 -12.83 8.78 7.47
N GLN A 192 -13.68 9.63 8.04
CA GLN A 192 -13.92 10.99 7.55
C GLN A 192 -12.64 11.86 7.53
N LYS A 193 -11.75 11.69 8.52
CA LYS A 193 -10.50 12.47 8.61
C LYS A 193 -9.51 12.04 7.53
N GLU A 194 -9.38 10.74 7.30
CA GLU A 194 -8.55 10.18 6.24
C GLU A 194 -9.06 10.61 4.86
N GLU A 195 -10.37 10.52 4.64
CA GLU A 195 -11.03 10.94 3.41
C GLU A 195 -10.81 12.43 3.15
N GLN A 196 -11.08 13.29 4.14
CA GLN A 196 -10.85 14.73 4.01
C GLN A 196 -9.38 15.07 3.69
N LEU A 197 -8.42 14.35 4.27
CA LEU A 197 -7.00 14.53 3.97
C LEU A 197 -6.66 14.15 2.52
N LEU A 198 -7.19 13.03 2.03
CA LEU A 198 -7.01 12.59 0.65
C LEU A 198 -7.64 13.60 -0.33
N GLU A 199 -8.90 13.97 -0.10
CA GLU A 199 -9.66 14.92 -0.91
C GLU A 199 -8.97 16.30 -0.97
N THR A 200 -8.54 16.82 0.18
CA THR A 200 -7.83 18.11 0.25
C THR A 200 -6.49 18.04 -0.48
N THR A 201 -5.77 16.92 -0.36
CA THR A 201 -4.49 16.72 -1.04
C THR A 201 -4.66 16.71 -2.56
N GLU A 202 -5.60 15.92 -3.07
CA GLU A 202 -5.91 15.87 -4.49
C GLU A 202 -6.35 17.24 -5.01
N MET A 203 -7.30 17.89 -4.33
CA MET A 203 -7.82 19.18 -4.79
C MET A 203 -6.76 20.27 -4.83
N ARG A 204 -5.77 20.27 -3.92
CA ARG A 204 -4.62 21.19 -4.01
C ARG A 204 -3.80 20.97 -5.28
N MET A 205 -3.57 19.72 -5.66
CA MET A 205 -2.85 19.37 -6.89
C MET A 205 -3.68 19.73 -8.13
N LEU A 206 -4.96 19.36 -8.17
CA LEU A 206 -5.86 19.63 -9.30
C LEU A 206 -6.06 21.13 -9.54
N ARG A 207 -6.21 21.94 -8.47
CA ARG A 207 -6.28 23.41 -8.56
C ARG A 207 -5.02 23.98 -9.21
N ARG A 208 -3.84 23.47 -8.87
CA ARG A 208 -2.58 23.89 -9.48
C ARG A 208 -2.45 23.47 -10.94
N ILE A 209 -2.95 22.28 -11.33
CA ILE A 209 -3.03 21.86 -12.74
C ILE A 209 -3.93 22.82 -13.53
N ARG A 210 -5.08 23.15 -12.94
CA ARG A 210 -6.08 24.01 -13.56
C ARG A 210 -5.66 25.49 -13.59
N GLY A 211 -4.79 25.91 -12.68
CA GLY A 211 -4.32 27.29 -12.52
C GLY A 211 -5.34 28.18 -11.82
N VAL A 212 -6.06 27.65 -10.82
CA VAL A 212 -7.07 28.37 -10.04
C VAL A 212 -6.75 28.33 -8.55
N THR A 213 -7.15 29.36 -7.83
CA THR A 213 -6.97 29.47 -6.38
C THR A 213 -8.28 29.14 -5.65
N LEU A 214 -8.35 29.44 -4.35
CA LEU A 214 -9.58 29.38 -3.59
C LEU A 214 -10.44 30.63 -3.78
N GLU A 215 -9.85 31.76 -4.19
CA GLU A 215 -10.53 33.03 -4.40
C GLU A 215 -11.43 33.01 -5.63
N ASP A 216 -11.10 32.16 -6.61
CA ASP A 216 -11.92 31.92 -7.80
C ASP A 216 -13.26 31.23 -7.47
N LYS A 217 -13.46 30.76 -6.22
CA LYS A 217 -14.70 30.13 -5.70
C LYS A 217 -15.25 28.98 -6.55
N MET A 218 -14.42 28.37 -7.39
CA MET A 218 -14.80 27.20 -8.19
C MET A 218 -15.03 25.97 -7.29
N ARG A 219 -16.16 25.29 -7.51
CA ARG A 219 -16.49 24.06 -6.78
C ARG A 219 -15.53 22.95 -7.17
N SER A 220 -15.23 22.06 -6.21
CA SER A 220 -14.32 20.93 -6.43
C SER A 220 -14.82 19.98 -7.53
N ASP A 221 -16.13 19.76 -7.60
CA ASP A 221 -16.75 18.89 -8.61
C ASP A 221 -16.59 19.46 -10.03
N ASP A 222 -16.69 20.78 -10.19
CA ASP A 222 -16.50 21.44 -11.49
C ASP A 222 -15.06 21.27 -11.98
N ILE A 223 -14.08 21.46 -11.09
CA ILE A 223 -12.65 21.25 -11.42
C ILE A 223 -12.39 19.80 -11.82
N ARG A 224 -12.96 18.84 -11.08
CA ARG A 224 -12.83 17.41 -11.40
C ARG A 224 -13.46 17.07 -12.74
N LYS A 225 -14.65 17.62 -13.03
CA LYS A 225 -15.35 17.43 -14.30
C LYS A 225 -14.54 18.01 -15.46
N GLU A 226 -14.02 19.23 -15.32
CA GLU A 226 -13.17 19.87 -16.34
C GLU A 226 -11.86 19.12 -16.60
N LEU A 227 -11.27 18.52 -15.57
CA LEU A 227 -10.03 17.76 -15.69
C LEU A 227 -10.27 16.27 -16.02
N GLY A 228 -11.51 15.79 -15.90
CA GLY A 228 -11.89 14.40 -16.13
C GLY A 228 -11.35 13.44 -15.07
N VAL A 229 -11.18 13.90 -13.84
CA VAL A 229 -10.60 13.12 -12.74
C VAL A 229 -11.69 12.66 -11.77
N CYS A 230 -11.77 11.34 -11.55
CA CYS A 230 -12.65 10.78 -10.53
C CYS A 230 -12.12 11.12 -9.11
N PRO A 231 -12.99 11.44 -8.14
CA PRO A 231 -12.56 11.70 -6.76
C PRO A 231 -11.70 10.58 -6.19
N ILE A 232 -10.62 10.96 -5.50
CA ILE A 232 -9.68 9.99 -4.93
C ILE A 232 -10.31 9.05 -3.89
N GLY A 233 -11.32 9.52 -3.14
CA GLY A 233 -12.09 8.67 -2.23
C GLY A 233 -12.75 7.47 -2.94
N GLU A 234 -13.31 7.73 -4.13
CA GLU A 234 -13.93 6.69 -4.95
C GLU A 234 -12.90 5.71 -5.53
N LYS A 235 -11.71 6.19 -5.92
CA LYS A 235 -10.59 5.34 -6.33
C LYS A 235 -10.06 4.46 -5.20
N ALA A 236 -10.02 4.97 -3.98
CA ALA A 236 -9.67 4.18 -2.81
C ALA A 236 -10.71 3.10 -2.53
N ARG A 237 -12.01 3.42 -2.67
CA ARG A 237 -13.12 2.46 -2.59
C ARG A 237 -13.03 1.37 -3.66
N GLU A 238 -12.82 1.76 -4.92
CA GLU A 238 -12.60 0.82 -6.04
C GLU A 238 -11.47 -0.16 -5.70
N SER A 239 -10.35 0.33 -5.15
CA SER A 239 -9.20 -0.51 -4.78
C SER A 239 -9.56 -1.55 -3.71
N ARG A 240 -10.29 -1.14 -2.66
CA ARG A 240 -10.78 -2.04 -1.60
C ARG A 240 -11.75 -3.10 -2.13
N LEU A 241 -12.77 -2.68 -2.87
CA LEU A 241 -13.79 -3.60 -3.39
C LEU A 241 -13.24 -4.54 -4.47
N ARG A 242 -12.30 -4.08 -5.30
CA ARG A 242 -11.59 -4.93 -6.25
C ARG A 242 -10.82 -6.04 -5.55
N TRP A 243 -10.11 -5.72 -4.46
CA TRP A 243 -9.42 -6.71 -3.64
C TRP A 243 -10.40 -7.66 -2.93
N PHE A 244 -11.44 -7.11 -2.31
CA PHE A 244 -12.49 -7.90 -1.63
C PHE A 244 -13.13 -8.92 -2.58
N GLY A 245 -13.59 -8.47 -3.76
CA GLY A 245 -14.17 -9.38 -4.75
C GLY A 245 -13.17 -10.43 -5.23
N HIS A 246 -11.89 -10.09 -5.34
CA HIS A 246 -10.85 -11.08 -5.66
C HIS A 246 -10.73 -12.17 -4.60
N VAL A 247 -10.78 -11.80 -3.32
CA VAL A 247 -10.73 -12.77 -2.21
C VAL A 247 -12.04 -13.57 -2.12
N MET A 248 -13.19 -12.95 -2.40
CA MET A 248 -14.48 -13.62 -2.34
C MET A 248 -14.58 -14.82 -3.28
N ARG A 249 -14.07 -14.70 -4.51
CA ARG A 249 -14.05 -15.78 -5.51
C ARG A 249 -12.97 -16.85 -5.29
N ARG A 250 -12.30 -16.87 -4.13
CA ARG A 250 -11.32 -17.92 -3.78
C ARG A 250 -12.00 -19.02 -2.98
N GLU A 251 -11.48 -20.24 -3.13
CA GLU A 251 -11.87 -21.39 -2.33
C GLU A 251 -11.81 -21.13 -0.82
N PRO A 252 -12.68 -21.76 -0.01
CA PRO A 252 -12.70 -21.60 1.45
C PRO A 252 -11.37 -21.92 2.13
N GLU A 253 -10.60 -22.87 1.60
CA GLU A 253 -9.29 -23.31 2.10
C GLU A 253 -8.19 -22.30 1.78
N ASN A 254 -8.44 -21.33 0.89
CA ASN A 254 -7.46 -20.33 0.54
C ASN A 254 -7.14 -19.45 1.77
N HIS A 255 -5.85 -19.34 2.10
CA HIS A 255 -5.39 -18.56 3.24
C HIS A 255 -5.90 -17.11 3.27
N LEU A 256 -6.11 -16.45 2.12
CA LEU A 256 -6.66 -15.09 2.08
C LEU A 256 -8.14 -15.07 2.47
N LYS A 257 -8.91 -16.07 2.06
CA LYS A 257 -10.34 -16.23 2.41
C LYS A 257 -10.47 -16.55 3.90
N GLN A 258 -9.63 -17.44 4.43
CA GLN A 258 -9.53 -17.73 5.86
C GLN A 258 -9.15 -16.49 6.67
N MET A 259 -8.14 -15.73 6.23
CA MET A 259 -7.72 -14.49 6.91
C MET A 259 -8.78 -13.40 6.86
N LEU A 260 -9.51 -13.29 5.76
CA LEU A 260 -10.66 -12.39 5.68
C LEU A 260 -11.68 -12.75 6.78
N ASN A 261 -11.96 -14.05 6.96
CA ASN A 261 -12.91 -14.61 7.94
C ASN A 261 -12.35 -14.78 9.36
N LEU A 262 -11.11 -14.40 9.61
CA LEU A 262 -10.48 -14.52 10.93
C LEU A 262 -11.22 -13.65 11.97
N GLU A 263 -11.66 -14.29 13.04
CA GLU A 263 -12.20 -13.60 14.22
C GLU A 263 -11.09 -13.41 15.26
N VAL A 264 -10.80 -12.16 15.60
CA VAL A 264 -9.83 -11.83 16.64
C VAL A 264 -10.55 -11.79 17.99
N PRO A 265 -10.12 -12.58 18.98
CA PRO A 265 -10.78 -12.62 20.29
C PRO A 265 -10.69 -11.26 21.00
N GLY A 266 -11.75 -10.90 21.72
CA GLY A 266 -11.80 -9.69 22.54
C GLY A 266 -13.14 -8.96 22.46
N ARG A 267 -13.39 -8.08 23.45
CA ARG A 267 -14.61 -7.26 23.50
C ARG A 267 -14.37 -5.86 22.94
N ARG A 268 -15.28 -5.42 22.08
CA ARG A 268 -15.29 -4.04 21.54
C ARG A 268 -15.60 -3.07 22.69
N PRO A 269 -14.82 -1.99 22.88
CA PRO A 269 -15.15 -0.97 23.86
C PRO A 269 -16.52 -0.34 23.54
N ARG A 270 -17.25 0.07 24.60
CA ARG A 270 -18.46 0.89 24.44
C ARG A 270 -18.11 2.27 23.89
N GLY A 271 -19.07 2.92 23.21
CA GLY A 271 -18.92 4.26 22.66
C GLY A 271 -18.63 4.27 21.15
N ARG A 272 -17.63 5.06 20.71
CA ARG A 272 -17.22 5.21 19.30
C ARG A 272 -15.88 4.51 19.03
N PRO A 273 -15.84 3.16 18.99
CA PRO A 273 -14.62 2.42 18.67
C PRO A 273 -14.16 2.68 17.23
N LYS A 274 -12.88 2.45 16.94
CA LYS A 274 -12.35 2.48 15.56
C LYS A 274 -13.11 1.48 14.69
N GLY A 275 -13.33 1.83 13.42
CA GLY A 275 -13.96 0.95 12.44
C GLY A 275 -13.05 -0.23 12.10
N ARG A 276 -13.64 -1.39 11.83
CA ARG A 276 -12.93 -2.53 11.26
C ARG A 276 -12.85 -2.38 9.74
N TRP A 277 -11.92 -3.10 9.13
CA TRP A 277 -11.84 -3.17 7.67
C TRP A 277 -13.13 -3.70 7.05
N ARG A 278 -13.74 -4.74 7.63
CA ARG A 278 -15.07 -5.24 7.23
C ARG A 278 -16.16 -4.19 7.33
N ASP A 279 -16.19 -3.39 8.40
CA ASP A 279 -17.17 -2.30 8.56
C ASP A 279 -17.03 -1.30 7.37
N GLY A 280 -15.79 -1.07 6.91
CA GLY A 280 -15.49 -0.25 5.73
C GLY A 280 -16.03 -0.85 4.42
N ILE A 281 -15.82 -2.15 4.20
CA ILE A 281 -16.35 -2.86 3.01
C ILE A 281 -17.88 -2.84 2.98
N THR A 282 -18.53 -3.13 4.11
CA THR A 282 -20.00 -3.08 4.19
C THR A 282 -20.53 -1.69 3.83
N ARG A 283 -19.89 -0.62 4.32
CA ARG A 283 -20.25 0.74 3.95
C ARG A 283 -20.04 1.01 2.45
N ASP A 284 -18.93 0.57 1.89
CA ASP A 284 -18.60 0.76 0.48
C ASP A 284 -19.61 0.03 -0.43
N MET A 285 -20.01 -1.19 -0.08
CA MET A 285 -21.03 -1.97 -0.79
C MET A 285 -22.41 -1.31 -0.70
N LYS A 286 -22.81 -0.84 0.49
CA LYS A 286 -24.06 -0.07 0.68
C LYS A 286 -24.13 1.19 -0.18
N GLN A 287 -23.02 1.92 -0.33
CA GLN A 287 -22.96 3.11 -1.19
C GLN A 287 -23.16 2.78 -2.67
N LEU A 288 -22.83 1.56 -3.08
CA LEU A 288 -22.96 1.09 -4.46
C LEU A 288 -24.18 0.19 -4.67
N HIS A 289 -25.00 -0.04 -3.65
CA HIS A 289 -26.15 -0.94 -3.71
C HIS A 289 -25.78 -2.31 -4.31
N ILE A 290 -24.74 -2.91 -3.77
CA ILE A 290 -24.28 -4.27 -4.10
C ILE A 290 -24.13 -5.08 -2.81
N GLU A 291 -24.20 -6.40 -2.95
CA GLU A 291 -24.02 -7.37 -1.86
C GLU A 291 -22.75 -8.20 -2.07
N ALA A 292 -22.36 -9.00 -1.08
CA ALA A 292 -21.11 -9.75 -1.15
C ALA A 292 -21.17 -10.88 -2.21
N GLU A 293 -22.35 -11.43 -2.44
CA GLU A 293 -22.66 -12.50 -3.38
C GLU A 293 -22.48 -12.04 -4.84
N ASP A 294 -22.72 -10.76 -5.11
CA ASP A 294 -22.48 -10.14 -6.41
C ASP A 294 -21.02 -10.24 -6.86
N ALA A 295 -20.10 -10.51 -5.93
CA ALA A 295 -18.70 -10.68 -6.24
C ALA A 295 -18.41 -11.92 -7.08
N GLU A 296 -19.30 -12.92 -7.12
CA GLU A 296 -19.13 -14.12 -7.96
C GLU A 296 -19.14 -13.76 -9.45
N ASP A 297 -20.06 -12.88 -9.87
CA ASP A 297 -20.02 -12.31 -11.22
C ASP A 297 -18.91 -11.24 -11.32
N ARG A 298 -17.75 -11.68 -11.81
CA ARG A 298 -16.59 -10.81 -12.02
C ARG A 298 -16.90 -9.62 -12.93
N SER A 299 -17.77 -9.78 -13.92
CA SER A 299 -18.08 -8.74 -14.91
C SER A 299 -18.98 -7.66 -14.29
N PHE A 300 -20.04 -8.08 -13.60
CA PHE A 300 -20.93 -7.21 -12.84
C PHE A 300 -20.16 -6.47 -11.74
N TRP A 301 -19.39 -7.20 -10.92
CA TRP A 301 -18.60 -6.64 -9.83
C TRP A 301 -17.63 -5.57 -10.34
N ARG A 302 -16.90 -5.86 -11.42
CA ARG A 302 -15.96 -4.90 -12.02
C ARG A 302 -16.70 -3.66 -12.52
N LYS A 303 -17.80 -3.82 -13.25
CA LYS A 303 -18.58 -2.70 -13.79
C LYS A 303 -19.11 -1.79 -12.68
N ARG A 304 -19.57 -2.38 -11.57
CA ARG A 304 -20.22 -1.64 -10.49
C ARG A 304 -19.23 -0.95 -9.53
N THR A 305 -18.06 -1.55 -9.33
CA THR A 305 -17.02 -1.05 -8.42
C THR A 305 -16.03 -0.09 -9.07
N GLN A 306 -15.92 -0.10 -10.40
CA GLN A 306 -15.00 0.75 -11.13
C GLN A 306 -15.37 2.22 -10.99
N ALA A 307 -14.42 3.03 -10.52
CA ALA A 307 -14.56 4.48 -10.41
C ALA A 307 -13.80 5.14 -11.57
N ALA A 308 -14.34 5.06 -12.79
CA ALA A 308 -13.61 5.48 -14.00
C ALA A 308 -13.30 6.99 -14.02
N ASP A 309 -12.12 7.35 -14.51
CA ASP A 309 -11.86 8.73 -14.89
C ASP A 309 -12.68 9.07 -16.15
N PHE A 310 -13.13 10.31 -16.27
CA PHE A 310 -13.86 10.73 -17.45
C PHE A 310 -12.86 10.93 -18.59
N ASN A 311 -12.97 10.11 -19.63
CA ASN A 311 -12.18 10.31 -20.84
C ASN A 311 -12.61 11.61 -21.52
N LEU A 312 -11.83 12.68 -21.37
CA LEU A 312 -12.00 13.94 -22.10
C LEU A 312 -11.57 13.83 -23.58
N GLY A 313 -11.90 12.72 -24.25
CA GLY A 313 -11.35 12.33 -25.55
C GLY A 313 -12.28 11.56 -26.49
N THR A 314 -13.48 11.20 -26.08
CA THR A 314 -14.49 10.69 -27.01
C THR A 314 -15.81 11.38 -26.69
N GLY A 315 -16.28 12.24 -27.61
CA GLY A 315 -17.64 12.76 -27.57
C GLY A 315 -18.61 11.58 -27.66
N ALA A 316 -19.03 11.09 -26.52
CA ALA A 316 -20.20 10.26 -26.37
C ALA A 316 -20.80 10.63 -25.03
N SER A 317 -21.83 11.48 -25.07
CA SER A 317 -22.69 11.73 -23.93
C SER A 317 -23.18 10.38 -23.42
N ARG A 318 -22.87 10.07 -22.15
CA ARG A 318 -23.61 9.05 -21.41
C ARG A 318 -24.34 9.78 -20.31
N ASP A 319 -25.39 10.48 -20.71
CA ASP A 319 -26.47 10.84 -19.82
C ASP A 319 -27.07 9.53 -19.32
N THR A 320 -26.77 9.18 -18.07
CA THR A 320 -27.56 8.21 -17.32
C THR A 320 -28.19 9.01 -16.21
N GLU A 321 -29.46 9.30 -16.40
CA GLU A 321 -30.34 9.90 -15.40
C GLU A 321 -30.21 9.09 -14.10
N ARG A 322 -29.82 9.79 -13.04
CA ARG A 322 -30.10 9.32 -11.68
C ARG A 322 -31.56 9.66 -11.41
N GLN A 323 -32.47 8.73 -11.66
CA GLN A 323 -33.79 8.82 -11.07
C GLN A 323 -33.68 8.49 -9.58
N CYS A 324 -33.97 9.50 -8.76
CA CYS A 324 -34.39 9.31 -7.38
C CYS A 324 -35.78 8.67 -7.40
N SER A 325 -35.95 7.51 -6.76
CA SER A 325 -37.27 6.97 -6.46
C SER A 325 -37.31 6.53 -5.01
N SER A 326 -38.12 7.24 -4.23
CA SER A 326 -38.55 6.90 -2.87
C SER A 326 -39.51 5.70 -2.92
N PRO A 327 -39.52 4.77 -1.96
CA PRO A 327 -40.47 3.65 -1.96
C PRO A 327 -41.67 3.89 -1.04
N SER A 328 -42.84 3.37 -1.44
CA SER A 328 -43.90 2.67 -0.65
C SER A 328 -45.26 2.71 -1.38
N PRO A 329 -46.25 1.82 -1.11
CA PRO A 329 -46.22 0.41 -0.72
C PRO A 329 -47.13 -0.51 -1.61
N THR A 330 -46.98 -1.84 -1.45
CA THR A 330 -47.77 -3.00 -1.96
C THR A 330 -49.30 -2.92 -1.67
N PRO A 331 -50.23 -3.72 -2.27
CA PRO A 331 -50.22 -5.20 -2.49
C PRO A 331 -51.08 -5.72 -3.71
N PRO A 332 -51.65 -6.96 -3.77
CA PRO A 332 -51.03 -8.31 -3.85
C PRO A 332 -51.57 -9.22 -5.00
N THR A 333 -51.01 -10.44 -5.08
CA THR A 333 -51.58 -11.75 -5.50
C THR A 333 -51.93 -12.07 -6.96
N GLY A 334 -51.50 -13.26 -7.41
CA GLY A 334 -52.01 -13.96 -8.60
C GLY A 334 -51.09 -15.09 -9.07
N ASP A 335 -51.42 -16.32 -8.68
CA ASP A 335 -50.80 -17.59 -9.10
C ASP A 335 -51.01 -17.90 -10.59
N THR A 336 -50.07 -18.59 -11.26
CA THR A 336 -50.28 -19.90 -11.92
C THR A 336 -49.07 -20.40 -12.73
N GLU A 337 -48.63 -21.60 -12.34
CA GLU A 337 -48.14 -22.77 -13.08
C GLU A 337 -47.67 -22.75 -14.56
N ASN A 338 -46.63 -23.57 -14.77
CA ASN A 338 -46.44 -24.62 -15.79
C ASN A 338 -45.35 -24.48 -16.89
N GLN A 339 -44.32 -25.31 -16.68
CA GLN A 339 -43.80 -26.39 -17.56
C GLN A 339 -42.87 -26.12 -18.76
N CYS A 340 -41.64 -26.62 -18.57
CA CYS A 340 -40.94 -27.67 -19.35
C CYS A 340 -40.34 -27.35 -20.74
N SER A 341 -39.01 -27.53 -20.86
CA SER A 341 -38.34 -28.56 -21.69
C SER A 341 -37.09 -28.09 -22.45
N SER A 342 -36.08 -28.97 -22.46
CA SER A 342 -35.10 -29.22 -23.54
C SER A 342 -33.88 -28.31 -23.74
N ALA A 343 -32.70 -28.91 -23.52
CA ALA A 343 -31.40 -28.55 -24.11
C ALA A 343 -31.38 -28.87 -25.64
N PRO A 344 -30.38 -28.47 -26.46
CA PRO A 344 -28.96 -28.84 -26.29
C PRO A 344 -27.90 -27.79 -26.68
N SER A 345 -26.67 -28.02 -26.23
CA SER A 345 -25.43 -27.44 -26.75
C SER A 345 -25.14 -27.85 -28.21
N PRO A 346 -24.25 -27.12 -28.92
CA PRO A 346 -23.11 -27.83 -29.50
C PRO A 346 -21.77 -27.08 -29.40
N ILE A 347 -20.74 -27.84 -29.74
CA ILE A 347 -19.30 -27.73 -29.50
C ILE A 347 -18.55 -27.10 -30.71
N SER A 348 -17.61 -26.16 -30.44
CA SER A 348 -16.33 -25.84 -31.14
C SER A 348 -16.35 -25.31 -32.61
N PRO A 349 -15.25 -24.74 -33.19
CA PRO A 349 -13.83 -24.80 -32.77
C PRO A 349 -12.96 -23.53 -32.87
N ILE A 350 -11.74 -23.72 -32.35
CA ILE A 350 -10.50 -22.93 -32.45
C ILE A 350 -10.14 -22.58 -33.90
N ARG A 351 -9.70 -21.34 -34.15
CA ARG A 351 -8.82 -20.99 -35.28
C ARG A 351 -7.72 -20.02 -34.86
N ASP A 352 -6.50 -20.43 -35.18
CA ASP A 352 -5.26 -19.66 -35.21
C ASP A 352 -5.33 -18.46 -36.15
N ILE A 353 -4.78 -17.31 -35.72
CA ILE A 353 -4.19 -16.33 -36.64
C ILE A 353 -2.83 -15.91 -36.06
N LYS A 354 -1.76 -16.47 -36.64
CA LYS A 354 -0.43 -15.84 -36.73
C LYS A 354 -0.42 -14.93 -37.96
N SER A 355 -0.06 -13.66 -37.80
CA SER A 355 0.73 -12.88 -38.77
C SER A 355 1.20 -11.59 -38.05
N GLN A 356 2.50 -11.50 -37.77
CA GLN A 356 3.48 -10.71 -38.51
C GLN A 356 3.25 -9.19 -38.44
N CYS A 357 4.08 -8.51 -37.64
CA CYS A 357 4.66 -7.20 -38.01
C CYS A 357 6.03 -7.07 -37.34
N SER A 358 7.06 -7.06 -38.17
CA SER A 358 8.47 -6.90 -37.83
C SER A 358 8.88 -5.43 -37.94
N SER A 359 9.49 -4.89 -36.86
CA SER A 359 10.55 -3.84 -36.84
C SER A 359 10.24 -2.43 -37.42
N PRO A 360 10.99 -1.35 -37.09
CA PRO A 360 12.37 -1.35 -36.60
C PRO A 360 12.72 -0.46 -35.39
N ARG A 361 13.81 -0.92 -34.80
CA ARG A 361 14.73 -0.31 -33.84
C ARG A 361 15.34 0.99 -34.40
N SER A 362 14.98 2.15 -33.84
CA SER A 362 15.71 3.40 -34.13
C SER A 362 16.86 3.57 -33.15
N GLN A 363 18.06 3.63 -33.70
CA GLN A 363 19.31 3.95 -33.03
C GLN A 363 19.28 5.42 -32.56
N ILE A 364 19.71 5.68 -31.32
CA ILE A 364 19.98 7.03 -30.83
C ILE A 364 21.51 7.17 -30.72
N PRO A 365 22.13 8.15 -31.38
CA PRO A 365 23.58 8.38 -31.29
C PRO A 365 23.97 9.02 -29.95
N PRO A 366 25.22 8.83 -29.47
CA PRO A 366 25.67 9.34 -28.19
C PRO A 366 25.90 10.86 -28.26
N THR A 367 25.33 11.59 -27.30
CA THR A 367 25.63 13.02 -27.09
C THR A 367 26.95 13.19 -26.35
N ARG A 368 27.77 14.08 -26.93
CA ARG A 368 29.09 14.54 -26.51
C ARG A 368 29.13 15.10 -25.10
N ASP A 369 30.30 14.91 -24.49
CA ASP A 369 30.79 15.53 -23.27
C ASP A 369 30.78 17.06 -23.37
N ILE A 370 30.22 17.70 -22.35
CA ILE A 370 30.53 19.08 -22.00
C ILE A 370 30.91 19.08 -20.52
N GLU A 371 32.20 19.25 -20.28
CA GLU A 371 32.79 19.54 -18.99
C GLU A 371 32.26 20.88 -18.49
N GLY A 372 31.67 20.87 -17.28
CA GLY A 372 31.26 22.06 -16.55
C GLY A 372 31.39 21.77 -15.06
N GLN A 373 32.45 22.32 -14.46
CA GLN A 373 32.76 22.20 -13.04
C GLN A 373 31.65 22.82 -12.18
N CYS A 374 31.07 22.04 -11.27
CA CYS A 374 30.24 22.54 -10.17
C CYS A 374 31.02 22.36 -8.86
N PRO A 375 31.12 23.40 -8.00
CA PRO A 375 31.86 23.34 -6.75
C PRO A 375 31.18 22.46 -5.70
N SER A 376 32.00 21.81 -4.88
CA SER A 376 31.64 20.87 -3.82
C SER A 376 30.67 21.47 -2.77
N PRO A 377 29.69 20.70 -2.26
CA PRO A 377 28.87 21.12 -1.14
C PRO A 377 29.62 21.01 0.20
N PRO A 378 29.49 21.98 1.12
CA PRO A 378 30.06 21.88 2.47
C PRO A 378 29.27 20.90 3.34
N SER A 379 29.98 20.19 4.22
CA SER A 379 29.41 19.28 5.23
C SER A 379 29.15 20.03 6.56
N PRO A 380 28.50 19.41 7.57
CA PRO A 380 27.24 19.87 8.16
C PRO A 380 27.41 20.73 9.42
N ILE A 381 26.47 21.66 9.64
CA ILE A 381 26.34 22.43 10.88
C ILE A 381 24.99 22.13 11.54
N SER A 382 25.02 21.82 12.83
CA SER A 382 23.91 21.94 13.79
C SER A 382 24.51 22.35 15.15
N PRO A 383 23.76 22.85 16.16
CA PRO A 383 22.33 23.20 16.23
C PRO A 383 22.05 24.62 16.79
N THR A 384 20.76 24.95 16.99
CA THR A 384 20.17 26.07 17.75
C THR A 384 20.31 27.50 17.17
N ARG A 385 19.18 28.07 16.72
CA ARG A 385 18.74 29.46 16.99
C ARG A 385 17.32 29.71 16.42
N ASP A 386 16.41 29.90 17.37
CA ASP A 386 15.39 30.95 17.52
C ASP A 386 14.22 31.08 16.51
N ILE A 387 13.04 30.72 17.03
CA ILE A 387 11.69 30.97 16.51
C ILE A 387 11.28 32.40 16.93
N GLU A 388 11.96 33.42 16.42
CA GLU A 388 11.50 34.81 16.60
C GLU A 388 11.21 35.57 15.30
N ASP A 389 11.68 35.08 14.14
CA ASP A 389 11.47 35.74 12.84
C ASP A 389 10.25 35.23 12.04
N LEU A 390 9.18 34.82 12.71
CA LEU A 390 7.92 34.49 12.03
C LEU A 390 7.01 35.72 11.88
N CYS A 391 6.71 36.05 10.62
CA CYS A 391 5.76 37.08 10.19
C CYS A 391 4.39 36.97 10.93
N PRO A 392 3.68 38.10 11.19
CA PRO A 392 2.42 38.14 11.96
C PRO A 392 1.30 37.18 11.51
N VAL A 393 1.31 36.76 10.24
CA VAL A 393 0.35 35.79 9.68
C VAL A 393 0.57 34.38 10.25
N CYS A 394 1.82 34.00 10.56
CA CYS A 394 2.18 32.68 11.06
C CYS A 394 2.01 32.53 12.59
N ARG A 395 2.06 33.63 13.36
CA ARG A 395 1.77 33.61 14.82
C ARG A 395 0.31 33.32 15.17
N ARG A 396 -0.64 33.56 14.24
CA ARG A 396 -2.07 33.26 14.48
C ARG A 396 -2.46 31.79 14.29
N GLN A 397 -1.58 30.95 13.76
CA GLN A 397 -1.87 29.53 13.50
C GLN A 397 -1.43 28.57 14.62
N TYR A 398 -0.63 29.02 15.59
CA TYR A 398 -0.08 28.17 16.64
C TYR A 398 0.00 28.90 17.99
N PRO A 399 -1.06 28.92 18.82
CA PRO A 399 -0.96 29.37 20.20
C PRO A 399 -0.22 28.31 21.05
N PRO A 400 0.56 28.71 22.08
CA PRO A 400 1.25 27.77 22.94
C PRO A 400 0.25 26.93 23.77
N PRO A 401 0.52 25.64 24.03
CA PRO A 401 -0.39 24.78 24.76
C PRO A 401 -0.47 25.17 26.24
N GLY A 402 -1.70 25.45 26.71
CA GLY A 402 -2.03 25.69 28.12
C GLY A 402 -2.03 24.40 28.94
N ILE A 403 -1.55 24.53 30.18
CA ILE A 403 -1.43 23.48 31.19
C ILE A 403 -2.80 23.21 31.83
N SER A 404 -3.21 21.94 31.97
CA SER A 404 -4.34 21.56 32.82
C SER A 404 -4.20 20.14 33.39
N LYS A 405 -3.98 20.16 34.72
CA LYS A 405 -4.22 19.28 35.87
C LYS A 405 -4.66 17.81 35.73
N ALA A 406 -4.10 17.02 36.66
CA ALA A 406 -4.21 15.59 36.89
C ALA A 406 -5.56 15.09 37.44
N SER A 407 -5.82 13.80 37.27
CA SER A 407 -6.80 13.02 38.04
C SER A 407 -6.30 11.58 38.24
N ALA A 408 -6.50 11.06 39.46
CA ALA A 408 -5.93 9.82 40.02
C ALA A 408 -6.65 8.51 39.55
N PRO A 409 -6.11 7.30 39.86
CA PRO A 409 -6.42 6.05 39.16
C PRO A 409 -7.41 5.12 39.90
N VAL A 410 -8.05 4.19 39.16
CA VAL A 410 -8.87 3.07 39.68
C VAL A 410 -8.60 1.81 38.81
N PRO A 411 -8.60 0.56 39.38
CA PRO A 411 -7.69 -0.51 38.93
C PRO A 411 -8.25 -1.60 37.99
N HIS A 412 -7.28 -2.37 37.47
CA HIS A 412 -7.23 -3.54 36.55
C HIS A 412 -8.42 -4.52 36.41
N ARG A 413 -8.56 -5.08 35.19
CA ARG A 413 -8.33 -6.53 34.93
C ARG A 413 -7.98 -6.86 33.46
N LYS A 414 -7.07 -7.84 33.37
CA LYS A 414 -6.19 -8.36 32.30
C LYS A 414 -6.89 -8.94 31.06
N TYR A 415 -6.35 -8.68 29.86
CA TYR A 415 -6.02 -9.64 28.78
C TYR A 415 -5.02 -8.97 27.80
N PRO A 416 -3.96 -9.66 27.34
CA PRO A 416 -2.94 -9.05 26.48
C PRO A 416 -3.41 -8.96 25.02
N PRO A 417 -3.04 -7.90 24.29
CA PRO A 417 -3.34 -7.73 22.87
C PRO A 417 -2.20 -8.26 21.96
N PRO A 418 -2.45 -8.52 20.66
CA PRO A 418 -1.48 -9.15 19.77
C PRO A 418 -0.21 -8.31 19.53
N ARG A 419 0.93 -8.99 19.45
CA ARG A 419 2.29 -8.44 19.31
C ARG A 419 2.84 -8.82 17.94
N ILE A 420 3.52 -7.89 17.28
CA ILE A 420 4.05 -8.05 15.93
C ILE A 420 5.54 -7.69 15.97
N SER A 421 6.43 -8.65 15.74
CA SER A 421 7.85 -8.38 15.45
C SER A 421 8.10 -8.43 13.95
N LYS A 422 9.00 -7.58 13.45
CA LYS A 422 9.48 -7.61 12.06
C LYS A 422 10.99 -7.81 12.08
N SER A 423 11.48 -8.72 11.26
CA SER A 423 12.89 -8.82 10.89
C SER A 423 13.09 -8.57 9.40
N CYS A 424 14.17 -7.85 9.09
CA CYS A 424 14.75 -7.88 7.75
C CYS A 424 15.90 -8.88 7.79
N VAL A 425 15.90 -9.84 6.86
CA VAL A 425 17.02 -10.75 6.62
C VAL A 425 17.81 -10.25 5.41
N PRO A 426 18.70 -9.24 5.51
CA PRO A 426 19.60 -8.93 4.42
C PRO A 426 20.66 -10.04 4.38
N VAL A 427 20.66 -10.77 3.27
CA VAL A 427 21.80 -11.58 2.85
C VAL A 427 23.01 -10.65 2.71
N ARG A 428 23.82 -10.52 3.77
CA ARG A 428 25.13 -9.87 3.69
C ARG A 428 26.09 -10.86 3.04
N ARG A 429 26.62 -10.44 1.88
CA ARG A 429 27.77 -11.05 1.21
C ARG A 429 28.95 -11.10 2.19
N ARG A 430 29.59 -12.26 2.32
CA ARG A 430 30.98 -12.30 2.78
C ARG A 430 31.85 -11.66 1.69
N GLN A 431 32.74 -10.76 2.11
CA GLN A 431 34.01 -10.57 1.42
C GLN A 431 34.96 -11.65 1.92
#